data_AF-A0A949FCJ8-F1
#
_entry.id   AF-A0A949FCJ8-F1
#
_cell.length_a   1.000
_cell.length_b   1.000
_cell.length_c   1.000
_cell.angle_alpha   90.00
_cell.angle_beta   90.00
_cell.angle_gamma   90.00
#
_symmetry.space_group_name_H-M   'P 1'
#
loop_
_entity.id
_entity.type
_entity.pdbx_description
1 polymer ?
#
loop_
_entity_poly.entity_id
_entity_poly.type
_entity_poly.pdbx_seq_one_letter_code
_entity_poly.pdbx_strand_id
1 'polypeptide(L)'
;MRRIKLTRQEKAIEDALAKGEYVKASDAEFRRIAEILAARKKDTILHIRVNSQDLNSIKAKAQKLGIKYQTFISEVLHRIAM
;
A
#
# COMPACT_ATOMS: atom_id res chain seq x y z
N MET A 1 -8.97 -21.39 25.83
CA MET A 1 -8.35 -20.76 24.64
C MET A 1 -9.40 -19.91 23.94
N ARG A 2 -9.15 -18.60 23.72
CA ARG A 2 -10.12 -17.73 23.04
C ARG A 2 -10.23 -18.15 21.57
N ARG A 3 -11.45 -18.45 21.09
CA ARG A 3 -11.73 -18.66 19.66
C ARG A 3 -11.54 -17.32 18.94
N ILE A 4 -10.41 -17.14 18.28
CA ILE A 4 -10.19 -16.03 17.37
C ILE A 4 -11.05 -16.30 16.13
N LYS A 5 -11.96 -15.38 15.82
CA LYS A 5 -12.84 -15.48 14.65
C LYS A 5 -12.14 -14.77 13.49
N LEU A 6 -11.52 -15.54 12.60
CA LEU A 6 -10.84 -15.01 11.42
C LEU A 6 -11.85 -14.25 10.54
N THR A 7 -11.44 -13.10 10.04
CA THR A 7 -12.19 -12.39 9.01
C THR A 7 -12.17 -13.18 7.70
N ARG A 8 -13.06 -12.83 6.76
CA ARG A 8 -13.14 -13.50 5.46
C ARG A 8 -11.82 -13.45 4.68
N GLN A 9 -11.06 -12.36 4.81
CA GLN A 9 -9.75 -12.20 4.17
C GLN A 9 -8.70 -13.09 4.81
N GLU A 10 -8.61 -13.10 6.13
CA GLU A 10 -7.64 -13.93 6.85
C GLU A 10 -7.89 -15.43 6.61
N LYS A 11 -9.16 -15.84 6.57
CA LYS A 11 -9.51 -17.23 6.25
C LYS A 11 -9.14 -17.61 4.81
N ALA A 12 -9.31 -16.70 3.84
CA ALA A 12 -8.91 -16.93 2.46
C ALA A 12 -7.39 -17.10 2.32
N ILE A 13 -6.60 -16.33 3.07
CA ILE A 13 -5.13 -16.47 3.11
C ILE A 13 -4.75 -17.83 3.73
N GLU A 14 -5.42 -18.24 4.82
CA GLU A 14 -5.19 -19.54 5.45
C GLU A 14 -5.52 -20.71 4.52
N ASP A 15 -6.67 -20.66 3.83
CA ASP A 15 -7.07 -21.66 2.84
C ASP A 15 -6.07 -21.73 1.66
N ALA A 16 -5.61 -20.59 1.13
CA ALA A 16 -4.63 -20.53 0.05
C ALA A 16 -3.26 -21.06 0.49
N LEU A 17 -2.87 -20.81 1.74
CA LEU A 17 -1.65 -21.36 2.34
C LEU A 17 -1.74 -22.87 2.50
N ALA A 18 -2.87 -23.38 3.00
CA ALA A 18 -3.12 -24.82 3.15
C ALA A 18 -3.14 -25.55 1.78
N LYS A 19 -3.61 -24.88 0.73
CA LYS A 19 -3.61 -25.38 -0.65
C LYS A 19 -2.24 -25.33 -1.33
N GLY A 20 -1.23 -24.72 -0.70
CA GLY A 20 0.11 -24.58 -1.28
C GLY A 20 0.17 -23.60 -2.45
N GLU A 21 -0.78 -22.66 -2.54
CA GLU A 21 -0.83 -21.66 -3.62
C GLU A 21 0.30 -20.61 -3.50
N TYR A 22 0.90 -20.47 -2.32
CA TYR A 22 2.04 -19.58 -2.09
C TYR A 22 3.36 -20.29 -2.36
N VAL A 23 4.09 -19.82 -3.36
CA VAL A 23 5.47 -20.24 -3.64
C VAL A 23 6.45 -19.37 -2.84
N LYS A 24 7.50 -20.00 -2.32
CA LYS A 24 8.58 -19.28 -1.65
C LYS A 24 9.32 -18.45 -2.70
N ALA A 25 9.34 -17.13 -2.55
CA ALA A 25 10.12 -16.26 -3.41
C ALA A 25 11.62 -16.61 -3.31
N SER A 26 12.33 -16.49 -4.43
CA SER A 26 13.78 -16.68 -4.46
C SER A 26 14.47 -15.65 -3.57
N ASP A 27 15.65 -15.97 -3.01
CA ASP A 27 16.39 -15.02 -2.15
C ASP A 27 16.70 -13.70 -2.87
N ALA A 28 17.00 -13.77 -4.17
CA ALA A 28 17.21 -12.59 -5.02
C ALA A 28 15.94 -11.74 -5.20
N GLU A 29 14.77 -12.37 -5.39
CA GLU A 29 13.50 -11.65 -5.50
C GLU A 29 13.11 -11.01 -4.18
N PHE A 30 13.30 -11.73 -3.07
CA PHE A 30 13.06 -11.20 -1.73
C PHE A 30 13.93 -9.97 -1.45
N ARG A 31 15.23 -10.04 -1.76
CA ARG A 31 16.14 -8.88 -1.64
C ARG A 31 15.68 -7.72 -2.51
N ARG A 32 15.35 -7.97 -3.78
CA ARG A 32 14.88 -6.93 -4.70
C ARG A 32 13.60 -6.24 -4.18
N ILE A 33 12.65 -7.02 -3.67
CA ILE A 33 11.42 -6.47 -3.06
C ILE A 33 11.78 -5.65 -1.82
N ALA A 34 12.66 -6.16 -0.96
CA ALA A 34 13.11 -5.44 0.24
C ALA A 34 13.81 -4.11 -0.11
N GLU A 35 14.66 -4.09 -1.15
CA GLU A 35 15.31 -2.88 -1.65
C GLU A 35 14.30 -1.86 -2.19
N ILE A 36 13.31 -2.30 -2.98
CA ILE A 36 12.24 -1.42 -3.48
C ILE A 36 11.43 -0.82 -2.31
N LEU A 37 11.13 -1.63 -1.29
CA LEU A 37 10.43 -1.16 -0.10
C LEU A 37 11.28 -0.18 0.72
N ALA A 38 12.59 -0.43 0.83
CA ALA A 38 13.53 0.46 1.50
C ALA A 38 13.69 1.80 0.75
N ALA A 39 13.74 1.77 -0.58
CA ALA A 39 13.81 2.97 -1.41
C ALA A 39 12.52 3.81 -1.34
N ARG A 40 11.37 3.19 -1.05
CA ARG A 40 10.08 3.88 -0.82
C ARG A 40 9.92 4.46 0.59
N LYS A 41 10.96 4.42 1.43
CA LYS A 41 10.91 5.00 2.78
C LYS A 41 10.54 6.49 2.70
N LYS A 42 9.56 6.90 3.51
CA LYS A 42 9.18 8.30 3.66
C LYS A 42 9.99 8.90 4.81
N ASP A 43 11.12 9.52 4.50
CA ASP A 43 12.03 10.10 5.50
C ASP A 43 11.91 11.62 5.65
N THR A 44 11.28 12.31 4.70
CA THR A 44 11.22 13.79 4.69
C THR A 44 9.76 14.28 4.62
N ILE A 45 9.49 15.39 5.34
CA ILE A 45 8.17 16.05 5.37
C ILE A 45 8.15 17.17 4.32
N LEU A 46 7.10 17.21 3.51
CA LEU A 46 6.85 18.27 2.53
C LEU A 46 5.60 19.06 2.92
N HIS A 47 5.77 20.34 3.28
CA HIS A 47 4.67 21.26 3.56
C HIS A 47 4.23 21.97 2.27
N ILE A 48 2.99 21.71 1.81
CA ILE A 48 2.43 22.31 0.60
C ILE A 48 1.16 23.07 0.95
N ARG A 49 1.03 24.31 0.48
CA ARG A 49 -0.24 25.04 0.49
C ARG A 49 -1.01 24.72 -0.78
N VAL A 50 -2.27 24.30 -0.62
CA VAL A 50 -3.21 24.02 -1.72
C VAL A 50 -4.51 24.74 -1.46
N ASN A 51 -5.25 25.07 -2.52
CA ASN A 51 -6.61 25.60 -2.36
C ASN A 51 -7.57 24.48 -1.90
N SER A 52 -8.72 24.87 -1.35
CA SER A 52 -9.71 23.92 -0.85
C SER A 52 -10.39 23.11 -1.96
N GLN A 53 -10.59 23.70 -3.13
CA GLN A 53 -11.23 23.06 -4.28
C GLN A 53 -10.42 21.90 -4.85
N ASP A 54 -9.10 22.07 -4.98
CA ASP A 54 -8.16 21.05 -5.42
C ASP A 54 -8.04 19.95 -4.38
N LEU A 55 -7.95 20.30 -3.10
CA LEU A 55 -7.91 19.31 -2.02
C LEU A 55 -9.17 18.41 -2.04
N ASN A 56 -10.35 18.99 -2.27
CA ASN A 56 -11.59 18.24 -2.39
C ASN A 56 -11.60 17.33 -3.63
N SER A 57 -11.12 17.84 -4.77
CA SER A 57 -11.00 17.06 -6.00
C SER A 57 -10.04 15.87 -5.84
N ILE A 58 -8.92 16.07 -5.14
CA ILE A 58 -7.96 15.02 -4.81
C ILE A 58 -8.59 13.96 -3.92
N LYS A 59 -9.30 14.37 -2.86
CA LYS A 59 -10.02 13.45 -1.97
C LYS A 59 -11.04 12.61 -2.73
N ALA A 60 -11.82 13.22 -3.63
CA ALA A 60 -12.79 12.51 -4.45
C ALA A 60 -12.13 11.47 -5.37
N LYS A 61 -11.00 11.81 -6.00
CA LYS A 61 -10.22 10.85 -6.81
C LYS A 61 -9.67 9.69 -5.98
N ALA A 62 -9.13 9.98 -4.80
CA ALA A 62 -8.60 8.95 -3.90
C ALA A 62 -9.70 8.01 -3.37
N GLN A 63 -10.88 8.56 -3.06
CA GLN A 63 -12.05 7.78 -2.64
C GLN A 63 -12.52 6.82 -3.73
N LYS A 64 -12.56 7.25 -5.00
CA LYS A 64 -12.88 6.38 -6.14
C LYS A 64 -11.91 5.20 -6.27
N LEU A 65 -10.65 5.39 -5.89
CA LEU A 65 -9.61 4.36 -5.88
C LEU A 65 -9.58 3.53 -4.57
N GLY A 66 -10.41 3.87 -3.58
CA GLY A 66 -10.42 3.18 -2.29
C GLY A 66 -9.18 3.41 -1.43
N ILE A 67 -8.41 4.48 -1.67
CA ILE A 67 -7.18 4.79 -0.95
C ILE A 67 -7.26 6.13 -0.20
N LYS A 68 -6.40 6.30 0.82
CA LYS A 68 -6.27 7.58 1.52
C LYS A 68 -5.74 8.65 0.55
N TYR A 69 -6.27 9.88 0.65
CA TYR A 69 -5.86 10.97 -0.24
C TYR A 69 -4.36 11.32 -0.10
N GLN A 70 -3.77 11.16 1.09
CA GLN A 70 -2.34 11.34 1.31
C GLN A 70 -1.51 10.29 0.56
N THR A 71 -1.99 9.05 0.49
CA THR A 71 -1.36 7.97 -0.29
C THR A 71 -1.43 8.30 -1.77
N PHE A 72 -2.59 8.76 -2.26
CA PHE A 72 -2.74 9.18 -3.64
C PHE A 72 -1.77 10.33 -4.00
N ILE A 73 -1.66 11.36 -3.15
CA ILE A 73 -0.70 12.46 -3.34
C ILE A 73 0.74 11.93 -3.37
N SER A 74 1.09 11.03 -2.43
CA SER A 74 2.43 10.43 -2.38
C SER A 74 2.77 9.67 -3.66
N GLU A 75 1.85 8.87 -4.19
CA GLU A 75 2.05 8.10 -5.43
C GLU A 75 2.18 9.02 -6.65
N VAL A 76 1.38 10.09 -6.74
CA VAL A 76 1.49 11.06 -7.84
C VAL A 76 2.85 11.76 -7.81
N LEU A 77 3.30 12.22 -6.63
CA LEU A 77 4.62 12.86 -6.49
C LEU A 77 5.75 11.89 -6.87
N HIS A 78 5.66 10.63 -6.41
CA HIS A 78 6.65 9.61 -6.73
C HIS A 78 6.74 9.34 -8.24
N ARG A 79 5.59 9.24 -8.93
CA ARG A 79 5.51 9.06 -10.39
C ARG A 79 6.04 10.25 -11.20
N ILE A 80 6.13 11.44 -10.61
CA ILE A 80 6.68 12.64 -11.28
C ILE A 80 8.19 12.74 -11.03
N ALA A 81 8.65 12.32 -9.85
CA ALA A 81 10.06 12.37 -9.49
C ALA A 81 10.92 11.26 -10.13
N MET A 82 10.30 10.13 -10.50
CA MET A 82 10.93 8.98 -11.17
C MET A 82 10.63 8.92 -12.66
#